data_AF-A0A7J6E5X1-F1
#
_entry.id   AF-A0A7J6E5X1-F1
#
_cell.length_a   1.000
_cell.length_b   1.000
_cell.length_c   1.000
_cell.angle_alpha   90.00
_cell.angle_beta   90.00
_cell.angle_gamma   90.00
#
_symmetry.space_group_name_H-M   'P 1'
#
loop_
_entity.id
_entity.type
_entity.pdbx_description
1 polymer ?
#
loop_
_entity_poly.entity_id
_entity_poly.type
_entity_poly.pdbx_seq_one_letter_code
_entity_poly.pdbx_strand_id
1 'polypeptide(L)'
;MEGLSWCLSLHMQPKFIFTDCLNLVSKVIGKWKDNSALSSLVSKIRQSFSYFPASSLHHLSRQFNVEAHHLAKEAIRQRRDS
;
A
#
# COMPACT_ATOMS: atom_id res chain seq x y z
N MET A 1 -4.12 1.67 -2.29
CA MET A 1 -4.51 3.07 -2.01
C MET A 1 -5.62 3.13 -0.97
N GLU A 2 -6.57 2.19 -0.99
CA GLU A 2 -7.72 2.15 -0.07
C GLU A 2 -7.33 2.33 1.42
N GLY A 3 -6.40 1.52 1.93
CA GLY A 3 -6.00 1.60 3.34
C GLY A 3 -5.47 2.98 3.76
N LEU A 4 -4.66 3.65 2.92
CA LEU A 4 -4.16 4.99 3.21
C LEU A 4 -5.29 6.03 3.22
N SER A 5 -6.23 5.90 2.29
CA SER A 5 -7.39 6.79 2.18
C SER A 5 -8.31 6.64 3.39
N TRP A 6 -8.47 5.41 3.87
CA TRP A 6 -9.25 5.11 5.07
C TRP A 6 -8.60 5.65 6.35
N CYS A 7 -7.27 5.57 6.46
CA CYS A 7 -6.55 6.25 7.54
C CYS A 7 -6.79 7.76 7.53
N LEU A 8 -6.77 8.41 6.35
CA LEU A 8 -7.08 9.84 6.23
C LEU A 8 -8.51 10.15 6.68
N SER A 9 -9.50 9.39 6.20
CA SER A 9 -10.91 9.66 6.54
C SER A 9 -11.21 9.49 8.03
N LEU A 10 -10.48 8.61 8.70
CA LEU A 10 -10.62 8.35 10.14
C LEU A 10 -9.64 9.16 11.01
N HIS A 11 -8.86 10.08 10.42
CA HIS A 11 -7.82 10.85 11.13
C HIS A 11 -6.80 9.96 11.87
N MET A 12 -6.56 8.75 11.38
CA MET A 12 -5.56 7.84 11.95
C MET A 12 -4.17 8.17 11.43
N GLN A 13 -3.17 8.13 12.32
CA GLN A 13 -1.76 8.40 12.03
C GLN A 13 -0.94 7.11 12.25
N PRO A 14 -0.94 6.16 11.29
CA PRO A 14 -0.32 4.85 11.50
C PRO A 14 1.20 4.98 11.56
N LYS A 15 1.86 4.56 12.64
CA LYS A 15 3.33 4.58 12.71
C LYS A 15 4.01 3.59 11.75
N PHE A 16 3.37 2.43 11.55
CA PHE A 16 3.89 1.36 10.71
C PHE A 16 2.80 0.89 9.75
N ILE A 17 3.17 0.76 8.47
CA ILE A 17 2.32 0.21 7.42
C ILE A 17 3.06 -1.00 6.84
N PHE A 18 2.38 -2.12 6.71
CA PHE A 18 2.97 -3.37 6.25
C PHE A 18 2.40 -3.81 4.90
N THR A 19 3.25 -4.44 4.08
CA THR A 19 2.84 -5.08 2.83
C THR A 19 3.71 -6.30 2.55
N ASP A 20 3.16 -7.34 1.93
CA ASP A 20 3.91 -8.50 1.43
C ASP A 20 4.55 -8.26 0.06
N CYS A 21 4.46 -7.04 -0.48
CA CYS A 21 5.06 -6.68 -1.76
C CYS A 21 6.43 -6.00 -1.58
N LEU A 22 7.51 -6.79 -1.49
CA LEU A 22 8.87 -6.27 -1.36
C LEU A 22 9.23 -5.26 -2.47
N ASN A 23 8.84 -5.56 -3.72
CA ASN A 23 9.06 -4.69 -4.87
C ASN A 23 8.44 -3.29 -4.67
N LEU A 24 7.25 -3.22 -4.04
CA LEU A 24 6.60 -1.95 -3.75
C LEU A 24 7.38 -1.17 -2.70
N VAL A 25 7.77 -1.84 -1.60
CA VAL A 25 8.55 -1.22 -0.51
C VAL A 25 9.85 -0.62 -1.06
N SER A 26 10.60 -1.41 -1.83
CA SER A 26 11.86 -0.94 -2.45
C SER A 26 11.66 0.26 -3.36
N LYS A 27 10.57 0.29 -4.13
CA LYS A 27 10.27 1.42 -5.04
C LYS A 27 9.81 2.66 -4.30
N VAL A 28 8.97 2.53 -3.28
CA VAL A 28 8.45 3.67 -2.51
C VAL A 28 9.56 4.34 -1.71
N ILE A 29 10.39 3.56 -1.01
CA ILE A 29 11.49 4.05 -0.16
C ILE A 29 12.69 4.51 -0.99
N GLY A 30 13.02 3.80 -2.08
CA GLY A 30 14.14 4.15 -2.94
C GLY A 30 13.88 5.38 -3.83
N LYS A 31 14.88 5.78 -4.61
CA LYS A 31 14.76 6.86 -5.62
C LYS A 31 14.21 6.37 -6.97
N TRP A 32 13.50 5.24 -6.98
CA TRP A 32 13.02 4.64 -8.21
C TRP A 32 12.04 5.57 -8.94
N LYS A 33 12.27 5.73 -10.24
CA LYS A 33 11.45 6.51 -11.17
C LYS A 33 11.56 5.88 -12.57
N ASP A 34 10.44 5.65 -13.21
CA ASP A 34 10.35 5.25 -14.62
C ASP A 34 9.12 5.93 -15.26
N ASN A 35 8.85 5.66 -16.54
CA ASN A 35 7.69 6.21 -17.25
C ASN A 35 6.50 5.24 -17.27
N SER A 36 6.45 4.26 -16.36
CA SER A 36 5.38 3.25 -16.32
C SER A 36 4.18 3.72 -15.48
N ALA A 37 3.05 3.04 -15.66
CA ALA A 37 1.88 3.18 -14.78
C ALA A 37 2.24 2.90 -13.31
N LEU A 38 3.24 2.05 -13.05
CA LEU A 38 3.71 1.77 -11.71
C LEU A 38 4.42 2.98 -11.08
N SER A 39 5.15 3.80 -11.84
CA SER A 39 5.73 5.05 -11.30
C SER A 39 4.66 6.05 -10.89
N SER A 40 3.58 6.15 -11.66
CA SER A 40 2.42 6.98 -11.27
C SER A 40 1.80 6.49 -9.96
N LEU A 41 1.66 5.17 -9.78
CA LEU A 41 1.16 4.58 -8.54
C LEU A 41 2.12 4.84 -7.36
N VAL A 42 3.41 4.62 -7.53
CA VAL A 42 4.44 4.88 -6.50
C VAL A 42 4.44 6.35 -6.08
N SER A 43 4.29 7.27 -7.03
CA SER A 43 4.21 8.71 -6.74
C SER A 43 2.97 9.06 -5.92
N LYS A 44 1.80 8.49 -6.27
CA LYS A 44 0.57 8.64 -5.46
C LYS A 44 0.73 8.09 -4.06
N ILE A 45 1.38 6.94 -3.90
CA ILE A 45 1.67 6.36 -2.58
C ILE A 45 2.56 7.31 -1.78
N ARG A 46 3.68 7.78 -2.33
CA ARG A 46 4.58 8.73 -1.66
C ARG A 46 3.84 10.02 -1.26
N GLN A 47 2.97 10.53 -2.12
CA GLN A 47 2.11 11.68 -1.80
C GLN A 47 1.16 11.37 -0.65
N SER A 48 0.54 10.19 -0.61
CA SER A 48 -0.30 9.80 0.54
C SER A 48 0.52 9.71 1.84
N PHE A 49 1.77 9.23 1.78
CA PHE A 49 2.66 9.21 2.94
C PHE A 49 3.05 10.60 3.44
N SER A 50 2.99 11.66 2.62
CA SER A 50 3.29 13.02 3.10
C SER A 50 2.27 13.53 4.13
N TYR A 51 1.07 12.94 4.20
CA TYR A 51 0.08 13.21 5.25
C TYR A 51 0.37 12.49 6.57
N PHE A 52 1.32 11.55 6.56
CA PHE A 52 1.69 10.73 7.71
C PHE A 52 3.22 10.77 7.90
N PRO A 53 3.80 11.90 8.32
CA PRO A 53 5.25 12.10 8.32
C PRO A 53 6.02 11.15 9.27
N ALA A 54 5.33 10.58 10.27
CA ALA A 54 5.90 9.60 11.19
C ALA A 54 5.72 8.14 10.73
N SER A 55 5.03 7.90 9.61
CA SER A 55 4.78 6.56 9.09
C SER A 55 5.99 6.00 8.38
N SER A 56 6.16 4.69 8.50
CA SER A 56 7.14 3.93 7.72
C SER A 56 6.48 2.73 7.05
N LEU A 57 6.88 2.47 5.81
CA LEU A 57 6.41 1.32 5.03
C LEU A 57 7.39 0.17 5.20
N HIS A 58 6.90 -1.00 5.58
CA HIS A 58 7.72 -2.19 5.83
C HIS A 58 7.25 -3.37 5.02
N HIS A 59 8.21 -4.18 4.60
CA HIS A 59 7.90 -5.48 4.04
C HIS A 59 7.64 -6.48 5.17
N LEU A 60 6.60 -7.29 5.01
CA LEU A 60 6.27 -8.39 5.91
C LEU A 60 5.93 -9.64 5.09
N SER A 61 6.42 -10.81 5.48
CA SER A 61 6.10 -12.05 4.76
C SER A 61 4.58 -12.27 4.65
N ARG A 62 4.12 -12.81 3.52
CA ARG A 62 2.69 -13.07 3.24
C ARG A 62 2.00 -13.87 4.35
N GLN A 63 2.71 -14.77 5.03
CA GLN A 63 2.19 -15.56 6.14
C GLN A 63 1.71 -14.71 7.34
N PHE A 64 2.11 -13.44 7.41
CA PHE A 64 1.67 -12.49 8.42
C PHE A 64 0.78 -11.37 7.85
N ASN A 65 0.56 -11.34 6.52
CA ASN A 65 -0.35 -10.40 5.84
C ASN A 65 -1.63 -11.11 5.33
N VAL A 66 -2.05 -12.16 6.04
CA VAL A 66 -3.07 -13.12 5.58
C VAL A 66 -4.42 -12.44 5.42
N GLU A 67 -4.84 -11.62 6.38
CA GLU A 67 -6.13 -10.92 6.33
C GLU A 67 -6.23 -9.98 5.13
N ALA A 68 -5.22 -9.16 4.89
CA ALA A 68 -5.20 -8.27 3.74
C ALA A 68 -5.19 -9.05 2.41
N HIS A 69 -4.49 -10.18 2.37
CA HIS A 69 -4.49 -11.07 1.21
C HIS A 69 -5.87 -11.68 0.95
N HIS A 70 -6.55 -12.18 1.99
CA HIS A 70 -7.89 -12.73 1.90
C HIS A 70 -8.89 -11.69 1.40
N LEU A 71 -8.91 -10.50 1.99
CA LEU A 71 -9.78 -9.41 1.55
C LEU A 71 -9.55 -9.06 0.06
N ALA A 72 -8.28 -8.99 -0.37
CA ALA A 72 -7.96 -8.73 -1.77
C ALA A 72 -8.44 -9.86 -2.70
N LYS A 73 -8.27 -11.12 -2.29
CA LYS A 73 -8.72 -12.29 -3.06
C LYS A 73 -10.23 -12.32 -3.20
N GLU A 74 -10.96 -12.05 -2.12
CA GLU A 74 -12.42 -11.99 -2.12
C GLU A 74 -12.95 -10.88 -3.02
N ALA A 75 -12.35 -9.68 -2.97
CA ALA A 75 -12.73 -8.57 -3.85
C ALA A 75 -12.50 -8.91 -5.34
N ILE A 76 -11.40 -9.61 -5.67
CA ILE A 76 -11.14 -10.07 -7.04
C ILE A 76 -12.19 -11.09 -7.48
N ARG A 77 -12.59 -12.01 -6.59
CA ARG A 77 -13.63 -13.01 -6.87
C ARG A 77 -14.97 -12.34 -7.19
N GLN A 78 -15.44 -11.45 -6.30
CA GLN A 78 -16.70 -10.74 -6.49
C GLN A 78 -16.76 -9.96 -7.81
N ARG A 79 -15.64 -9.37 -8.24
CA ARG A 79 -15.56 -8.65 -9.52
C ARG A 79 -15.65 -9.56 -10.76
N ARG A 80 -15.31 -10.84 -10.64
CA ARG A 80 -15.44 -11.81 -11.74
C ARG A 80 -16.86 -12.34 -11.87
N ASP A 81 -17.60 -12.36 -10.76
CA ASP A 81 -18.96 -12.87 -10.67
C ASP A 81 -20.02 -11.76 -10.96
N SER A 82 -19.58 -10.51 -11.19
CA SER A 82 -20.38 -9.33 -11.53
C SER A 82 -20.25 -8.95 -13.00
#